data_AF-A0A9E5B157-F1
#
_entry.id   AF-A0A9E5B157-F1
#
_cell.length_a   1.000
_cell.length_b   1.000
_cell.length_c   1.000
_cell.angle_alpha   90.00
_cell.angle_beta   90.00
_cell.angle_gamma   90.00
#
_symmetry.space_group_name_H-M   'P 1'
#
loop_
_entity.id
_entity.type
_entity.pdbx_description
1 polymer ?
#
loop_
_entity_poly.entity_id
_entity_poly.type
_entity_poly.pdbx_seq_one_letter_code
_entity_poly.pdbx_strand_id
1 'polypeptide(L)' 'MSRTAILNVVGLTPRVLGPDTPRLAALARTGGLIRVKPVLPAVTCTAQSTYLTGRTPAGHGCVANG' A
#
# COMPACT_ATOMS: atom_id res chain seq x y z
N MET A 1 13.56 9.20 -19.38
CA MET A 1 12.57 8.99 -18.31
C MET A 1 13.25 8.35 -17.12
N SER A 2 12.93 8.78 -15.89
CA SER A 2 13.40 8.08 -14.68
C SER A 2 12.67 6.74 -14.55
N ARG A 3 13.37 5.68 -14.12
CA ARG A 3 12.73 4.40 -13.81
C ARG A 3 12.02 4.54 -12.45
N THR A 4 10.72 4.25 -12.43
CA THR A 4 9.90 4.33 -11.21
C THR A 4 9.50 2.93 -10.75
N ALA A 5 9.65 2.67 -9.45
CA ALA A 5 9.13 1.47 -8.81
C ALA A 5 8.03 1.85 -7.82
N ILE A 6 6.93 1.08 -7.84
CA ILE A 6 5.82 1.21 -6.88
C ILE A 6 5.84 -0.04 -6.02
N LEU A 7 5.90 0.13 -4.70
CA LEU A 7 5.93 -0.98 -3.74
C LEU A 7 4.58 -1.06 -3.01
N ASN A 8 3.91 -2.20 -3.13
CA ASN A 8 2.68 -2.51 -2.42
C ASN A 8 2.97 -3.47 -1.26
N VAL A 9 3.30 -2.91 -0.09
CA VAL A 9 3.87 -3.65 1.06
C VAL A 9 2.79 -3.94 2.10
N VAL A 10 2.56 -5.22 2.40
CA VAL A 10 1.61 -5.66 3.42
C VAL A 10 2.06 -5.20 4.81
N GLY A 11 1.13 -4.67 5.61
CA GLY A 11 1.40 -4.28 7.00
C GLY A 11 2.22 -3.01 7.19
N LEU A 12 2.54 -2.28 6.11
CA LEU A 12 3.26 -1.01 6.22
C LEU A 12 2.35 0.07 6.83
N THR A 13 2.62 0.43 8.09
CA THR A 13 1.90 1.47 8.83
C THR A 13 2.86 2.56 9.31
N PRO A 14 2.38 3.77 9.66
CA PRO A 14 3.25 4.80 10.19
C PRO A 14 4.00 4.40 11.47
N ARG A 15 3.48 3.43 12.25
CA ARG A 15 4.10 2.95 13.49
C ARG A 15 5.41 2.21 13.25
N VAL A 16 5.59 1.59 12.07
CA VAL A 16 6.83 0.87 11.73
C VAL A 16 7.89 1.80 11.12
N LEU A 17 7.56 3.08 10.90
CA LEU A 17 8.51 4.07 10.39
C LEU A 17 9.33 4.64 11.56
N GLY A 18 10.52 4.09 11.79
CA GLY A 18 11.34 4.43 12.94
C GLY A 18 12.85 4.21 12.74
N PRO A 19 13.62 4.12 13.85
CA PRO A 19 15.07 3.89 13.83
C PRO A 19 15.51 2.66 13.04
N ASP A 20 14.68 1.60 13.04
CA ASP A 20 14.96 0.34 12.32
C ASP A 20 14.63 0.41 10.82
N THR A 21 13.91 1.45 10.37
CA THR A 21 13.56 1.67 8.97
C THR A 21 14.02 3.05 8.48
N PRO A 22 15.31 3.40 8.61
CA PRO A 22 15.78 4.78 8.47
C PRO A 22 15.57 5.31 7.04
N ARG A 23 15.67 4.45 6.02
CA ARG A 23 15.44 4.81 4.61
C ARG A 23 13.97 5.12 4.31
N LEU A 24 13.05 4.32 4.84
CA LEU A 24 11.61 4.56 4.68
C LEU A 24 11.17 5.79 5.47
N ALA A 25 11.70 5.98 6.68
CA ALA A 25 11.43 7.18 7.48
C ALA A 25 11.93 8.45 6.78
N ALA A 26 13.12 8.41 6.16
CA ALA A 26 13.63 9.52 5.36
C ALA A 26 12.75 9.80 4.14
N LEU A 27 12.36 8.76 3.39
CA LEU A 27 11.47 8.88 2.24
C LEU A 27 10.11 9.50 2.61
N ALA A 28 9.53 9.08 3.73
CA ALA A 28 8.26 9.64 4.20
C ALA A 28 8.38 11.12 4.63
N ARG A 29 9.53 11.53 5.19
CA ARG A 29 9.77 12.94 5.56
C ARG A 29 9.95 13.85 4.34
N THR A 30 10.64 13.37 3.30
CA THR A 30 10.97 14.20 2.12
C THR A 30 9.92 14.12 1.03
N GLY A 31 9.31 12.95 0.82
CA GLY A 31 8.29 12.70 -0.20
C GLY A 31 6.84 12.81 0.29
N GLY A 32 6.64 12.92 1.60
CA GLY A 32 5.33 12.98 2.25
C GLY A 32 4.80 11.61 2.68
N LEU A 33 3.78 11.66 3.54
CA LEU A 33 3.10 10.50 4.09
C LEU A 33 1.58 10.74 4.06
N ILE A 34 0.84 9.85 3.40
CA ILE A 34 -0.63 9.90 3.35
C ILE A 34 -1.17 8.57 3.83
N ARG A 35 -2.21 8.61 4.67
CA ARG A 35 -2.96 7.41 5.07
C ARG A 35 -4.03 7.12 4.03
N VAL A 36 -4.02 5.92 3.48
CA VAL A 36 -5.05 5.46 2.55
C VAL A 36 -6.18 4.79 3.32
N LYS A 37 -7.44 5.12 3.00
CA LYS A 37 -8.58 4.39 3.52
C LYS A 37 -8.57 2.97 2.93
N PRO A 38 -8.51 1.91 3.75
CA PRO A 38 -8.49 0.55 3.22
C PRO A 38 -9.82 0.18 2.57
N VAL A 39 -9.74 -0.67 1.55
CA VAL A 39 -10.91 -1.35 0.99
C VAL A 39 -11.41 -2.42 1.96
N LEU A 40 -12.71 -2.73 1.92
CA LEU A 40 -13.31 -3.85 2.63
C LEU A 40 -13.75 -4.94 1.61
N PRO A 41 -13.55 -6.23 1.90
CA PRO A 41 -12.92 -6.78 3.10
C PRO A 41 -11.41 -6.48 3.17
N ALA A 42 -10.91 -6.27 4.40
CA ALA A 42 -9.52 -5.88 4.65
C ALA A 42 -8.55 -7.08 4.58
N VAL A 43 -8.57 -7.78 3.45
CA VAL A 43 -7.70 -8.91 3.14
C VAL A 43 -6.70 -8.54 2.05
N THR A 44 -5.52 -9.16 2.11
CA THR A 44 -4.36 -8.83 1.28
C THR A 44 -4.67 -8.78 -0.21
N CYS A 45 -5.22 -9.87 -0.79
CA CYS A 45 -5.48 -9.95 -2.23
C CYS A 45 -6.49 -8.89 -2.69
N THR A 46 -7.52 -8.60 -1.90
CA THR A 46 -8.50 -7.55 -2.21
C THR A 46 -7.83 -6.17 -2.24
N ALA A 47 -7.09 -5.81 -1.19
CA ALA A 47 -6.41 -4.51 -1.13
C ALA A 47 -5.37 -4.35 -2.24
N GLN A 48 -4.56 -5.38 -2.49
CA GLN A 48 -3.52 -5.31 -3.51
C GLN A 48 -4.09 -5.20 -4.92
N SER A 49 -5.15 -5.96 -5.23
CA SER A 49 -5.85 -5.84 -6.53
C SER A 49 -6.52 -4.47 -6.68
N THR A 50 -7.08 -3.89 -5.63
CA THR A 50 -7.62 -2.52 -5.65
C THR A 50 -6.53 -1.50 -6.02
N TYR A 51 -5.36 -1.55 -5.36
CA TYR A 51 -4.27 -0.61 -5.65
C TYR A 51 -3.63 -0.82 -7.03
N LEU A 52 -3.52 -2.07 -7.49
CA LEU A 52 -2.94 -2.38 -8.80
C LEU A 52 -3.85 -1.96 -9.95
N THR A 53 -5.17 -2.16 -9.80
CA THR A 53 -6.13 -1.95 -10.89
C THR A 53 -6.84 -0.61 -10.84
N GLY A 54 -6.83 0.08 -9.69
CA GLY A 54 -7.64 1.28 -9.46
C GLY A 54 -9.15 1.02 -9.40
N ARG A 55 -9.58 -0.25 -9.37
CA ARG A 55 -10.99 -0.66 -9.32
C ARG A 55 -11.37 -1.12 -7.91
N THR A 56 -12.65 -1.05 -7.59
CA THR A 56 -13.19 -1.64 -6.34
C THR A 56 -13.31 -3.17 -6.47
N PRO A 57 -13.61 -3.91 -5.39
CA PRO A 57 -13.76 -5.37 -5.44
C PRO A 57 -14.82 -5.83 -6.44
N ALA A 58 -15.90 -5.07 -6.60
CA ALA A 58 -16.93 -5.33 -7.62
C ALA A 58 -16.38 -5.24 -9.06
N GLY A 59 -15.31 -4.48 -9.29
CA GLY A 59 -14.68 -4.34 -10.59
C GLY A 59 -13.60 -5.39 -10.88
N HIS A 60 -12.75 -5.70 -9.90
CA HIS A 60 -11.64 -6.64 -10.12
C HIS A 60 -11.92 -8.09 -9.67
N GLY A 61 -13.01 -8.34 -8.94
CA GLY A 61 -13.45 -9.69 -8.54
C GLY A 61 -12.69 -10.33 -7.37
N CYS A 62 -11.46 -9.91 -7.06
CA CYS A 62 -10.70 -10.41 -5.91
C CYS A 62 -11.33 -9.98 -4.55
N VAL A 63 -12.11 -10.86 -3.93
CA VAL A 63 -12.83 -10.59 -2.66
C VAL A 63 -12.28 -11.34 -1.44
N ALA A 64 -11.32 -12.24 -1.64
CA ALA A 64 -10.73 -13.05 -0.58
C ALA A 64 -9.25 -13.32 -0.88
N ASN A 65 -8.53 -13.77 0.15
CA ASN A 65 -7.34 -14.59 -0.06
C ASN A 65 -7.87 -16.02 -0.26
N GLY A 66 -7.38 -16.73 -1.28
CA GLY A 66 -7.87 -18.07 -1.64
C GLY A 66 -7.93 -19.05 -0.48
#